data_AF-A0A2K3M3E1-F1
#
_entry.id   AF-A0A2K3M3E1-F1
#
_cell.length_a   1.000
_cell.length_b   1.000
_cell.length_c   1.000
_cell.angle_alpha   90.00
_cell.angle_beta   90.00
_cell.angle_gamma   90.00
#
_symmetry.space_group_name_H-M   'P 1'
#
loop_
_entity.id
_entity.type
_entity.pdbx_description
1 polymer ?
#
loop_
_entity_poly.entity_id
_entity_poly.type
_entity_poly.pdbx_seq_one_letter_code
_entity_poly.pdbx_strand_id
1 'polypeptide(L)' 'MEESSNFLQPSVPKFEGYYEHWSMLMENLIRSKELWPLIETGVTMAPPNATAEQLRVANESKL' A
#
# COMPACT_ATOMS: atom_id res chain seq x y z
N MET A 1 14.72 14.15 -28.21
CA MET A 1 14.88 13.79 -26.78
C MET A 1 13.59 13.10 -26.39
N GLU A 2 13.62 11.78 -26.20
CA GLU A 2 12.45 11.05 -25.72
C GLU A 2 12.23 11.45 -24.26
N GLU A 3 11.29 12.36 -24.03
CA GLU A 3 10.72 12.55 -22.70
C GLU A 3 9.91 11.28 -22.40
N SER A 4 10.62 10.30 -21.83
CA SER A 4 10.08 9.00 -21.44
C SER A 4 8.77 9.21 -20.68
N SER A 5 7.70 8.69 -21.25
CA SER A 5 6.32 8.74 -20.79
C SER A 5 6.15 8.05 -19.43
N ASN A 6 6.67 8.67 -18.37
CA ASN A 6 6.45 8.32 -16.96
C ASN A 6 5.36 9.18 -16.31
N PHE A 7 4.78 10.11 -17.07
CA PHE A 7 3.75 11.06 -16.63
C PHE A 7 2.45 10.41 -16.12
N LEU A 8 2.29 9.09 -16.27
CA LEU A 8 1.08 8.36 -15.91
C LEU A 8 1.26 7.43 -14.71
N GLN A 9 2.49 7.23 -14.20
CA GLN A 9 2.66 6.39 -13.02
C GLN A 9 2.44 7.23 -11.76
N PRO A 10 1.37 6.98 -10.98
CA PRO A 10 1.18 7.70 -9.73
C PRO A 10 2.36 7.36 -8.80
N SER A 11 3.17 8.38 -8.54
CA SER A 11 4.40 8.29 -7.75
C SER A 11 4.05 8.39 -6.26
N VAL A 12 4.81 7.69 -5.42
CA VAL A 12 4.61 7.77 -3.96
C VAL A 12 4.94 9.19 -3.49
N PRO A 13 4.00 9.94 -2.89
CA PRO A 13 4.24 11.30 -2.46
C PRO A 13 5.23 11.33 -1.28
N LYS A 14 6.23 12.20 -1.39
CA LYS A 14 7.22 12.44 -0.35
C LYS A 14 6.62 13.32 0.75
N PHE A 15 6.91 13.01 2.01
CA PHE A 15 6.53 13.85 3.13
C PHE A 15 7.50 15.03 3.28
N GLU A 16 6.98 16.25 3.25
CA GLU A 16 7.77 17.50 3.34
C GLU A 16 7.31 18.44 4.46
N GLY A 17 6.59 17.91 5.46
CA GLY A 17 6.14 18.65 6.64
C GLY A 17 4.70 19.15 6.57
N TYR A 18 4.07 19.22 5.40
CA TYR A 18 2.64 19.52 5.28
C TYR A 18 1.79 18.23 5.28
N TYR A 19 1.43 17.79 6.49
CA TYR A 19 0.72 16.51 6.70
C TYR A 19 -0.61 16.42 5.95
N GLU A 20 -1.48 17.43 6.04
CA GLU A 20 -2.81 17.41 5.40
C GLU A 20 -2.73 17.26 3.88
N HIS A 21 -1.78 17.94 3.24
CA HIS A 21 -1.60 17.83 1.80
C HIS A 21 -1.02 16.47 1.42
N TRP A 22 -0.03 15.99 2.18
CA TRP A 22 0.58 14.68 1.96
C TRP A 22 -0.41 13.53 2.16
N SER A 23 -1.23 13.58 3.21
CA SER A 23 -2.22 12.55 3.52
C SER A 23 -3.28 12.46 2.42
N MET A 24 -3.74 13.59 1.89
CA MET A 24 -4.66 13.63 0.75
C MET A 24 -4.09 12.96 -0.50
N LEU A 25 -2.81 13.19 -0.81
CA LEU A 25 -2.13 12.54 -1.95
C LEU A 25 -1.95 11.04 -1.73
N MET A 26 -1.56 10.63 -0.51
CA MET A 26 -1.42 9.21 -0.15
C MET A 26 -2.75 8.47 -0.22
N GLU A 27 -3.83 9.08 0.26
CA GLU A 27 -5.18 8.49 0.19
C GLU A 27 -5.59 8.25 -1.25
N ASN A 28 -5.44 9.26 -2.12
CA ASN A 28 -5.75 9.12 -3.55
C ASN A 28 -4.93 8.00 -4.21
N LEU A 29 -3.63 7.92 -3.89
CA LEU A 29 -2.75 6.86 -4.39
C LEU A 29 -3.24 5.47 -3.96
N ILE A 30 -3.54 5.28 -2.67
CA ILE A 30 -4.00 4.00 -2.12
C ILE A 30 -5.34 3.59 -2.73
N ARG A 31 -6.28 4.53 -2.85
CA ARG A 31 -7.59 4.28 -3.49
C ARG A 31 -7.44 3.95 -4.97
N SER A 32 -6.55 4.61 -5.71
CA SER A 32 -6.29 4.33 -7.14
C SER A 32 -5.70 2.92 -7.40
N LYS A 33 -5.08 2.32 -6.38
CA LYS A 33 -4.50 0.97 -6.44
C LYS A 33 -5.40 -0.10 -5.82
N GLU A 34 -6.62 0.26 -5.42
CA GLU A 34 -7.56 -0.63 -4.72
C GLU A 34 -6.96 -1.26 -3.45
N LEU A 35 -5.96 -0.60 -2.84
CA LEU A 35 -5.28 -1.08 -1.63
C LEU A 35 -5.97 -0.63 -0.33
N TRP A 36 -7.01 0.22 -0.43
CA TRP A 36 -7.75 0.74 0.72
C TRP A 36 -8.28 -0.35 1.67
N PRO A 37 -8.82 -1.49 1.18
CA PRO A 37 -9.24 -2.58 2.06
C PRO A 37 -8.12 -3.09 2.96
N LEU A 38 -6.87 -3.14 2.49
CA LEU A 38 -5.73 -3.59 3.30
C LEU A 38 -5.40 -2.63 4.46
N ILE A 39 -5.74 -1.35 4.33
CA ILE A 39 -5.58 -0.36 5.41
C ILE A 39 -6.70 -0.53 6.44
N GLU A 40 -7.94 -0.79 6.00
CA GLU A 40 -9.09 -0.95 6.89
C GLU A 40 -9.13 -2.31 7.59
N THR A 41 -8.92 -3.40 6.84
CA THR A 41 -8.96 -4.77 7.39
C THR A 41 -7.62 -5.19 7.99
N GLY A 42 -6.54 -4.53 7.60
CA GLY A 42 -5.18 -4.94 7.93
C GLY A 42 -4.71 -6.15 7.10
N VAL A 43 -3.41 -6.44 7.20
CA VAL A 43 -2.79 -7.65 6.64
C VAL A 43 -2.49 -8.59 7.79
N THR A 44 -3.00 -9.83 7.73
CA THR A 44 -2.67 -10.85 8.73
C THR A 44 -1.19 -11.23 8.60
N MET A 45 -0.41 -10.92 9.63
CA MET A 45 0.99 -11.34 9.71
C MET A 45 1.13 -12.60 10.57
N ALA A 46 1.77 -13.62 10.02
CA ALA A 46 2.10 -14.83 10.79
C ALA A 46 3.12 -14.49 11.89
N PRO A 47 2.88 -14.89 13.16
CA PRO A 47 3.85 -14.73 14.23
C PRO A 47 5.12 -15.58 13.98
N PRO A 48 6.25 -15.28 14.63
CA PRO A 48 7.54 -15.95 14.38
C PRO A 48 7.56 -17.47 14.66
N ASN A 49 6.55 -18.02 15.35
CA ASN A 49 6.39 -19.46 15.57
C ASN A 49 5.00 -19.96 15.09
N ALA A 50 4.50 -19.38 13.99
CA ALA A 50 3.19 -19.65 13.44
C ALA A 50 3.00 -21.13 13.08
N THR A 51 1.83 -21.67 13.40
CA THR A 51 1.42 -22.99 12.89
C THR A 51 1.19 -22.93 11.38
N ALA A 52 1.21 -24.09 10.71
CA ALA A 52 1.00 -24.19 9.26
C ALA A 52 -0.30 -23.51 8.79
N GLU A 53 -1.36 -23.56 9.61
CA GLU A 53 -2.63 -22.89 9.33
C GLU A 53 -2.52 -21.35 9.42
N GLN A 54 -1.81 -20.82 10.41
CA GLN A 54 -1.58 -19.38 10.55
C GLN A 54 -0.69 -18.83 9.42
N LEU A 55 0.29 -19.62 8.96
CA LEU A 55 1.10 -19.32 7.78
C LEU A 55 0.25 -19.28 6.51
N ARG A 56 -0.70 -20.21 6.35
CA ARG A 56 -1.62 -20.22 5.21
C ARG A 56 -2.48 -18.97 5.19
N VAL A 57 -3.15 -18.65 6.30
CA VAL A 57 -4.00 -17.45 6.42
C VAL A 57 -3.21 -16.17 6.17
N ALA A 58 -1.98 -16.08 6.66
CA ALA A 58 -1.11 -14.93 6.42
C ALA A 58 -0.63 -14.83 4.96
N ASN A 59 -0.51 -15.95 4.25
CA ASN A 59 -0.14 -15.95 2.82
C ASN A 59 -1.35 -15.58 1.95
N GLU A 60 -2.54 -16.10 2.29
CA GLU A 60 -3.80 -15.74 1.63
C GLU A 60 -4.17 -14.26 1.81
N SER A 61 -3.71 -13.63 2.91
CA SER A 61 -3.92 -12.20 3.17
C SER A 61 -2.94 -11.28 2.43
N LYS A 62 -1.91 -11.82 1.77
CA LYS A 62 -0.93 -11.04 0.98
C LYS A 62 -1.34 -11.08 -0.49
N LEU A 63 -1.37 -9.91 -1.14
CA LEU A 63 -1.54 -9.77 -2.59
C LEU A 63 -0.37 -10.38 -3.36
#